data_AF-A0A955WKX5-F1
#
_entry.id   AF-A0A955WKX5-F1
#
_cell.length_a   1.000
_cell.length_b   1.000
_cell.length_c   1.000
_cell.angle_alpha   90.00
_cell.angle_beta   90.00
_cell.angle_gamma   90.00
#
_symmetry.space_group_name_H-M   'P 1'
#
loop_
_entity.id
_entity.type
_entity.pdbx_description
1 polymer ?
#
loop_
_entity_poly.entity_id
_entity_poly.type
_entity_poly.pdbx_seq_one_letter_code
_entity_poly.pdbx_strand_id
1 'polypeptide(L)'
;MLRLILLSVFVAGPALACPKAIRQARWADVRVGLQGQGVTIEGTIWDRDRNGKPSNGDLMRIDAAARNGMPLTLEETWVVLKGDLAAGFARRMGRTQPKPSCEVLTQVDGVPDFKTDRALARYLRKMDPDPADLPPKEAAYADMTRWAGELCKAKRHISESDLAKRLEANAVRRHRKVRRRTLQAMSKDVAADYALECAHLTVPATITF
;
A
#
# COMPACT_ATOMS: atom_id res chain seq x y z
N MET A 1 -46.68 -36.17 12.98
CA MET A 1 -45.22 -36.00 12.95
C MET A 1 -44.91 -35.07 11.79
N LEU A 2 -44.92 -33.73 11.93
CA LEU A 2 -44.08 -32.82 12.73
C LEU A 2 -42.65 -32.64 12.15
N ARG A 3 -42.47 -31.48 11.48
CA ARG A 3 -41.23 -30.68 11.28
C ARG A 3 -40.18 -31.28 10.31
N LEU A 4 -39.40 -30.54 9.52
CA LEU A 4 -39.04 -29.11 9.50
C LEU A 4 -39.00 -28.63 8.04
N ILE A 5 -39.67 -27.52 7.74
CA ILE A 5 -39.30 -26.66 6.60
C ILE A 5 -38.14 -25.80 7.09
N LEU A 6 -36.92 -26.12 6.66
CA LEU A 6 -35.75 -25.27 6.85
C LEU A 6 -35.96 -23.98 6.04
N LEU A 7 -36.41 -22.94 6.74
CA LEU A 7 -36.37 -21.56 6.22
C LEU A 7 -34.90 -21.12 6.19
N SER A 8 -34.26 -21.30 5.03
CA SER A 8 -32.98 -20.68 4.71
C SER A 8 -33.19 -19.17 4.57
N VAL A 9 -33.16 -18.45 5.69
CA VAL A 9 -33.02 -16.99 5.70
C VAL A 9 -31.61 -16.71 5.19
N PHE A 10 -31.49 -16.52 3.87
CA PHE A 10 -30.36 -15.80 3.30
C PHE A 10 -30.39 -14.39 3.91
N VAL A 11 -29.59 -14.19 4.95
CA VAL A 11 -29.26 -12.85 5.46
C VAL A 11 -28.48 -12.16 4.34
N ALA A 12 -29.20 -11.51 3.44
CA ALA A 12 -28.63 -10.47 2.59
C ALA A 12 -28.08 -9.42 3.56
N GLY A 13 -26.76 -9.39 3.71
CA GLY A 13 -26.10 -8.39 4.56
C GLY A 13 -26.60 -6.99 4.20
N PRO A 14 -26.71 -6.08 5.17
CA PRO A 14 -27.27 -4.76 4.93
C PRO A 14 -26.46 -4.06 3.83
N ALA A 15 -27.10 -3.85 2.68
CA ALA A 15 -26.56 -2.98 1.66
C ALA A 15 -26.44 -1.58 2.27
N LEU A 16 -25.23 -1.03 2.31
CA LEU A 16 -24.99 0.31 2.82
C LEU A 16 -25.69 1.33 1.91
N ALA A 17 -26.84 1.83 2.35
CA ALA A 17 -27.60 2.83 1.61
C ALA A 17 -27.17 4.24 2.05
N CYS A 18 -26.31 4.89 1.27
CA CYS A 18 -25.95 6.28 1.54
C CYS A 18 -27.13 7.23 1.26
N PRO A 19 -27.39 8.23 2.14
CA PRO A 19 -28.45 9.21 1.92
C PRO A 19 -28.31 9.89 0.56
N LYS A 20 -29.41 10.26 -0.11
CA LYS A 20 -29.35 10.88 -1.46
C LYS A 20 -28.47 12.15 -1.54
N ALA A 21 -28.32 12.86 -0.42
CA ALA A 21 -27.44 14.03 -0.30
C ALA A 21 -25.94 13.68 -0.30
N ILE A 22 -25.58 12.47 0.13
CA ILE A 22 -24.22 11.95 0.26
C ILE A 22 -24.05 10.84 -0.76
N ARG A 23 -23.45 11.17 -1.91
CA ARG A 23 -23.67 10.42 -3.15
C ARG A 23 -22.91 9.09 -3.25
N GLN A 24 -21.94 8.81 -2.39
CA GLN A 24 -21.03 7.67 -2.58
C GLN A 24 -20.65 6.96 -1.29
N ALA A 25 -20.50 5.64 -1.37
CA ALA A 25 -19.86 4.86 -0.31
C ALA A 25 -18.34 4.93 -0.47
N ARG A 26 -17.63 5.01 0.65
CA ARG A 26 -16.17 5.16 0.73
C ARG A 26 -15.58 4.07 1.59
N TRP A 27 -14.49 3.46 1.12
CA TRP A 27 -13.62 2.59 1.91
C TRP A 27 -12.26 3.22 2.05
N ALA A 28 -11.85 3.53 3.28
CA ALA A 28 -10.50 4.00 3.58
C ALA A 28 -9.55 2.82 3.87
N ASP A 29 -8.25 3.10 3.79
CA ASP A 29 -7.17 2.21 4.19
C ASP A 29 -7.22 0.84 3.49
N VAL A 30 -7.72 0.83 2.24
CA VAL A 30 -7.79 -0.36 1.39
C VAL A 30 -6.37 -0.75 0.99
N ARG A 31 -5.88 -1.84 1.58
CA ARG A 31 -4.59 -2.41 1.23
C ARG A 31 -4.73 -3.61 0.29
N VAL A 32 -4.12 -3.51 -0.90
CA VAL A 32 -4.20 -4.51 -1.96
C VAL A 32 -2.82 -4.80 -2.52
N GLY A 33 -2.47 -6.10 -2.61
CA GLY A 33 -1.30 -6.56 -3.35
C GLY A 33 -1.63 -6.85 -4.81
N LEU A 34 -0.89 -6.25 -5.74
CA LEU A 34 -0.92 -6.57 -7.17
C LEU A 34 -0.02 -7.80 -7.41
N GLN A 35 -0.63 -9.00 -7.36
CA GLN A 35 0.08 -10.28 -7.40
C GLN A 35 1.00 -10.41 -8.64
N GLY A 36 2.16 -11.05 -8.44
CA GLY A 36 3.16 -11.28 -9.50
C GLY A 36 3.91 -10.01 -9.97
N GLN A 37 3.57 -8.83 -9.46
CA GLN A 37 4.24 -7.57 -9.79
C GLN A 37 5.06 -6.99 -8.63
N GLY A 38 4.95 -7.59 -7.45
CA GLY A 38 5.62 -7.11 -6.24
C GLY A 38 5.13 -5.73 -5.79
N VAL A 39 4.02 -5.23 -6.33
CA VAL A 39 3.49 -3.91 -5.95
C VAL A 39 2.36 -4.08 -4.95
N THR A 40 2.44 -3.38 -3.83
CA THR A 40 1.35 -3.22 -2.87
C THR A 40 0.88 -1.78 -2.92
N ILE A 41 -0.42 -1.59 -2.81
CA ILE A 41 -1.07 -0.28 -2.82
C ILE A 41 -1.97 -0.18 -1.60
N GLU A 42 -1.98 1.00 -1.02
CA GLU A 42 -2.88 1.43 0.04
C GLU A 42 -3.63 2.65 -0.49
N GLY A 43 -4.93 2.69 -0.26
CA GLY A 43 -5.74 3.75 -0.83
C GLY A 43 -7.16 3.81 -0.32
N THR A 44 -7.87 4.78 -0.83
CA THR A 44 -9.29 4.99 -0.55
C THR A 44 -10.09 4.75 -1.83
N ILE A 45 -11.21 4.03 -1.75
CA ILE A 45 -12.07 3.72 -2.90
C ILE A 45 -13.45 4.32 -2.69
N TRP A 46 -13.99 4.95 -3.73
CA TRP A 46 -15.35 5.47 -3.81
C TRP A 46 -16.19 4.59 -4.75
N ASP A 47 -17.23 3.99 -4.17
CA ASP A 47 -18.21 3.14 -4.85
C ASP A 47 -19.12 4.00 -5.73
N ARG A 48 -19.02 3.83 -7.04
CA ARG A 48 -19.94 4.50 -7.96
C ARG A 48 -21.35 3.91 -7.85
N ASP A 49 -21.44 2.60 -7.72
CA ASP A 49 -22.67 1.82 -7.85
C ASP A 49 -23.40 1.63 -6.51
N ARG A 50 -22.75 1.97 -5.39
CA ARG A 50 -23.28 1.90 -4.02
C ARG A 50 -23.75 0.51 -3.63
N ASN A 51 -23.08 -0.51 -4.15
CA ASN A 51 -23.43 -1.92 -3.95
C ASN A 51 -22.57 -2.60 -2.88
N GLY A 52 -21.63 -1.88 -2.26
CA GLY A 52 -20.80 -2.42 -1.20
C GLY A 52 -19.59 -3.20 -1.71
N LYS A 53 -19.27 -3.14 -3.01
CA LYS A 53 -18.17 -3.89 -3.63
C LYS A 53 -17.47 -3.05 -4.71
N PRO A 54 -16.13 -3.15 -4.82
CA PRO A 54 -15.41 -2.56 -5.95
C PRO A 54 -15.99 -2.99 -7.29
N SER A 55 -16.21 -2.04 -8.18
CA SER A 55 -16.93 -2.20 -9.42
C SER A 55 -16.27 -1.44 -10.58
N ASN A 56 -16.72 -1.72 -11.80
CA ASN A 56 -16.22 -1.05 -12.99
C ASN A 56 -16.62 0.42 -13.00
N GLY A 57 -15.66 1.32 -12.91
CA GLY A 57 -15.85 2.77 -12.88
C GLY A 57 -15.75 3.38 -11.49
N ASP A 58 -15.44 2.58 -10.46
CA ASP A 58 -15.09 3.12 -9.15
C ASP A 58 -13.82 3.96 -9.24
N LEU A 59 -13.78 4.99 -8.39
CA LEU A 59 -12.65 5.87 -8.27
C LEU A 59 -11.80 5.43 -7.07
N MET A 60 -10.49 5.36 -7.26
CA MET A 60 -9.55 5.08 -6.19
C MET A 60 -8.51 6.18 -6.10
N ARG A 61 -8.27 6.68 -4.89
CA ARG A 61 -7.08 7.47 -4.55
C ARG A 61 -6.05 6.53 -3.98
N ILE A 62 -4.84 6.59 -4.50
CA ILE A 62 -3.70 5.80 -4.01
C ILE A 62 -2.99 6.69 -2.99
N ASP A 63 -3.15 6.34 -1.72
CA ASP A 63 -2.60 7.06 -0.58
C ASP A 63 -1.12 6.68 -0.38
N ALA A 64 -0.78 5.40 -0.61
CA ALA A 64 0.59 4.92 -0.62
C ALA A 64 0.75 3.74 -1.59
N ALA A 65 1.97 3.54 -2.08
CA ALA A 65 2.33 2.33 -2.79
C ALA A 65 3.72 1.87 -2.39
N ALA A 66 3.99 0.57 -2.51
CA ALA A 66 5.31 0.02 -2.32
C ALA A 66 5.62 -1.06 -3.36
N ARG A 67 6.88 -1.18 -3.78
CA ARG A 67 7.40 -2.21 -4.67
C ARG A 67 8.39 -3.09 -3.91
N ASN A 68 8.10 -4.38 -3.79
CA ASN A 68 8.92 -5.36 -3.07
C ASN A 68 9.20 -4.94 -1.61
N GLY A 69 8.22 -4.31 -0.96
CA GLY A 69 8.32 -3.75 0.38
C GLY A 69 8.84 -2.30 0.45
N MET A 70 9.24 -1.72 -0.69
CA MET A 70 9.84 -0.38 -0.76
C MET A 70 8.81 0.69 -1.10
N PRO A 71 8.58 1.73 -0.28
CA PRO A 71 7.67 2.82 -0.61
C PRO A 71 8.01 3.47 -1.97
N LEU A 72 6.99 3.76 -2.77
CA LEU A 72 7.09 4.56 -3.98
C LEU A 72 6.80 6.02 -3.64
N THR A 73 7.55 6.94 -4.24
CA THR A 73 7.22 8.38 -4.14
C THR A 73 6.16 8.69 -5.18
N LEU A 74 4.93 8.92 -4.72
CA LEU A 74 3.79 9.23 -5.59
C LEU A 74 3.27 10.62 -5.25
N GLU A 75 2.98 11.43 -6.27
CA GLU A 75 2.04 12.54 -6.10
C GLU A 75 0.63 11.98 -5.89
N GLU A 76 -0.30 12.80 -5.40
CA GLU A 76 -1.70 12.41 -5.17
C GLU A 76 -2.29 11.75 -6.42
N THR A 77 -2.37 10.42 -6.40
CA THR A 77 -2.66 9.63 -7.60
C THR A 77 -4.09 9.11 -7.54
N TRP A 78 -4.92 9.60 -8.45
CA TRP A 78 -6.28 9.12 -8.64
C TRP A 78 -6.33 8.16 -9.82
N VAL A 79 -7.14 7.10 -9.73
CA VAL A 79 -7.33 6.11 -10.80
C VAL A 79 -8.77 5.63 -10.89
N VAL A 80 -9.24 5.37 -12.11
CA VAL A 80 -10.52 4.67 -12.35
C VAL A 80 -10.29 3.17 -12.50
N LEU A 81 -10.96 2.38 -11.67
CA LEU A 81 -10.90 0.92 -11.71
C LEU A 81 -11.78 0.39 -12.84
N LYS A 82 -11.22 -0.36 -13.79
CA LYS A 82 -11.99 -0.97 -14.90
C LYS A 82 -11.61 -2.43 -15.13
N GLY A 83 -12.47 -3.16 -15.82
CA GLY A 83 -12.24 -4.53 -16.30
C GLY A 83 -11.78 -5.48 -15.19
N ASP A 84 -10.73 -6.24 -15.49
CA ASP A 84 -10.17 -7.26 -14.59
C ASP A 84 -9.56 -6.65 -13.33
N LEU A 85 -9.14 -5.39 -13.37
CA LEU A 85 -8.65 -4.67 -12.19
C LEU A 85 -9.75 -4.55 -11.14
N ALA A 86 -10.93 -4.05 -11.53
CA ALA A 86 -12.08 -3.92 -10.62
C ALA A 86 -12.48 -5.28 -10.02
N ALA A 87 -12.57 -6.32 -10.85
CA ALA A 87 -12.86 -7.68 -10.39
C ALA A 87 -11.76 -8.24 -9.45
N GLY A 88 -10.49 -7.94 -9.73
CA GLY A 88 -9.35 -8.27 -8.88
C GLY A 88 -9.47 -7.63 -7.50
N PHE A 89 -9.79 -6.34 -7.46
CA PHE A 89 -10.01 -5.59 -6.22
C PHE A 89 -11.19 -6.13 -5.42
N ALA A 90 -12.34 -6.36 -6.06
CA ALA A 90 -13.53 -6.91 -5.40
C ALA A 90 -13.23 -8.23 -4.68
N ARG A 91 -12.48 -9.13 -5.34
CA ARG A 91 -12.05 -10.41 -4.75
C ARG A 91 -11.11 -10.24 -3.55
N ARG A 92 -10.21 -9.26 -3.59
CA ARG A 92 -9.22 -9.03 -2.53
C ARG A 92 -9.85 -8.32 -1.33
N MET A 93 -10.65 -7.29 -1.57
CA MET A 93 -11.36 -6.55 -0.51
C MET A 93 -12.44 -7.37 0.18
N GLY A 94 -13.09 -8.30 -0.52
CA GLY A 94 -14.04 -9.22 0.10
C GLY A 94 -13.44 -10.03 1.27
N ARG A 95 -12.09 -10.13 1.34
CA ARG A 95 -11.37 -10.79 2.43
C ARG A 95 -11.00 -9.87 3.59
N THR A 96 -10.89 -8.56 3.37
CA THR A 96 -10.43 -7.59 4.38
C THR A 96 -11.56 -6.76 4.99
N GLN A 97 -12.75 -6.70 4.36
CA GLN A 97 -13.96 -5.99 4.81
C GLN A 97 -13.71 -4.67 5.57
N PRO A 98 -13.05 -3.67 4.95
CA PRO A 98 -12.99 -2.33 5.53
C PRO A 98 -14.42 -1.80 5.75
N LYS A 99 -14.67 -1.17 6.91
CA LYS A 99 -15.98 -0.60 7.23
C LYS A 99 -16.25 0.60 6.30
N PRO A 100 -17.27 0.55 5.43
CA PRO A 100 -17.56 1.68 4.58
C PRO A 100 -18.18 2.84 5.35
N SER A 101 -17.91 4.06 4.91
CA SER A 101 -18.57 5.29 5.34
C SER A 101 -19.24 5.96 4.14
N CYS A 102 -20.23 6.84 4.37
CA CYS A 102 -20.79 7.65 3.29
C CYS A 102 -20.05 9.00 3.20
N GLU A 103 -19.67 9.42 2.00
CA GLU A 103 -18.96 10.68 1.76
C GLU A 103 -19.45 11.40 0.49
N VAL A 104 -19.32 12.73 0.47
CA VAL A 104 -19.48 13.54 -0.73
C VAL A 104 -18.11 13.66 -1.39
N LEU A 105 -17.95 13.08 -2.58
CA LEU A 105 -16.76 13.24 -3.38
C LEU A 105 -16.85 14.54 -4.21
N THR A 106 -15.82 15.38 -4.11
CA THR A 106 -15.63 16.53 -5.01
C THR A 106 -15.28 16.05 -6.41
N GLN A 107 -15.70 16.77 -7.45
CA GLN A 107 -15.40 16.40 -8.83
C GLN A 107 -13.87 16.29 -9.05
N VAL A 108 -13.43 15.14 -9.56
CA VAL A 108 -12.02 14.89 -9.92
C VAL A 108 -11.97 14.68 -11.44
N ASP A 109 -11.31 15.59 -12.14
CA ASP A 109 -11.20 15.57 -13.60
C ASP A 109 -9.87 14.94 -14.06
N GLY A 110 -9.83 14.39 -15.28
CA GLY A 110 -8.59 13.91 -15.90
C GLY A 110 -8.01 12.62 -15.33
N VAL A 111 -8.81 11.83 -14.61
CA VAL A 111 -8.34 10.61 -13.93
C VAL A 111 -8.01 9.48 -14.94
N PRO A 112 -6.80 8.91 -14.91
CA PRO A 112 -6.45 7.77 -15.77
C PRO A 112 -7.25 6.52 -15.43
N ASP A 113 -7.55 5.70 -16.44
CA ASP A 113 -8.23 4.43 -16.27
C ASP A 113 -7.31 3.22 -16.48
N PHE A 114 -7.51 2.18 -15.67
CA PHE A 114 -6.72 0.96 -15.77
C PHE A 114 -7.62 -0.26 -15.80
N LYS A 115 -7.42 -1.11 -16.80
CA LYS A 115 -8.19 -2.36 -17.00
C LYS A 115 -7.57 -3.58 -16.31
N THR A 116 -6.28 -3.54 -15.96
CA THR A 116 -5.54 -4.70 -15.44
C THR A 116 -4.53 -4.31 -14.37
N ASP A 117 -4.21 -5.25 -13.47
CA ASP A 117 -3.15 -5.08 -12.46
C ASP A 117 -1.79 -4.70 -13.09
N ARG A 118 -1.47 -5.29 -14.25
CA ARG A 118 -0.20 -5.06 -14.94
C ARG A 118 -0.09 -3.63 -15.46
N ALA A 119 -1.18 -3.07 -15.98
CA ALA A 119 -1.21 -1.69 -16.47
C ALA A 119 -1.03 -0.69 -15.32
N LEU A 120 -1.77 -0.87 -14.22
CA LEU A 120 -1.63 -0.05 -13.03
C LEU A 120 -0.23 -0.16 -12.43
N ALA A 121 0.30 -1.37 -12.25
CA ALA A 121 1.65 -1.57 -11.72
C ALA A 121 2.73 -0.92 -12.61
N ARG A 122 2.57 -0.95 -13.94
CA ARG A 122 3.50 -0.29 -14.86
C ARG A 122 3.42 1.24 -14.73
N TYR A 123 2.22 1.78 -14.59
CA TYR A 123 2.03 3.21 -14.38
C TYR A 123 2.69 3.68 -13.08
N LEU A 124 2.41 3.00 -11.95
CA LEU A 124 3.03 3.34 -10.66
C LEU A 124 4.56 3.27 -10.70
N ARG A 125 5.13 2.33 -11.46
CA ARG A 125 6.59 2.25 -11.67
C ARG A 125 7.17 3.38 -12.50
N LYS A 126 6.37 4.04 -13.36
CA LYS A 126 6.80 5.21 -14.13
C LYS A 126 6.73 6.50 -13.32
N MET A 127 5.83 6.55 -12.34
CA MET A 127 5.68 7.67 -11.42
C MET A 127 6.76 7.67 -10.32
N ASP A 128 7.45 6.53 -10.12
CA ASP A 128 8.66 6.40 -9.32
C ASP A 128 9.88 6.83 -10.17
N PRO A 129 10.41 8.06 -10.02
CA PRO A 129 11.61 8.47 -10.74
C PRO A 129 12.77 7.51 -10.43
N ASP A 130 13.59 7.18 -11.42
CA ASP A 130 14.83 6.44 -11.17
C ASP A 130 15.63 7.22 -10.11
N PRO A 131 16.21 6.59 -9.07
CA PRO A 131 17.12 7.27 -8.17
C PRO A 131 18.24 8.04 -8.88
N ALA A 132 18.59 7.66 -10.12
CA ALA A 132 19.51 8.42 -10.98
C ALA A 132 18.97 9.80 -11.42
N ASP A 133 17.65 9.95 -11.50
CA ASP A 133 16.93 11.17 -11.90
C ASP A 133 16.50 12.02 -10.70
N LEU A 134 16.60 11.48 -9.48
CA LEU A 134 16.35 12.21 -8.24
C LEU A 134 17.50 13.18 -7.90
N PRO A 135 17.24 14.31 -7.24
CA PRO A 135 18.32 15.12 -6.71
C PRO A 135 19.15 14.29 -5.69
N PRO A 136 20.45 14.63 -5.50
CA PRO A 136 21.39 13.70 -4.86
C PRO A 136 21.01 13.24 -3.45
N LYS A 137 20.23 14.03 -2.70
CA LYS A 137 19.80 13.68 -1.35
C LYS A 137 18.68 12.66 -1.38
N GLU A 138 17.65 12.90 -2.18
CA GLU A 138 16.50 12.04 -2.38
C GLU A 138 16.95 10.68 -2.93
N ALA A 139 17.88 10.68 -3.88
CA ALA A 139 18.54 9.48 -4.39
C ALA A 139 19.23 8.69 -3.27
N ALA A 140 19.96 9.37 -2.39
CA ALA A 140 20.66 8.73 -1.27
C ALA A 140 19.68 8.16 -0.22
N TYR A 141 18.56 8.86 0.04
CA TYR A 141 17.52 8.37 0.93
C TYR A 141 16.91 7.07 0.38
N ALA A 142 16.44 7.10 -0.87
CA ALA A 142 15.82 5.96 -1.53
C ALA A 142 16.76 4.73 -1.56
N ASP A 143 18.05 4.95 -1.82
CA ASP A 143 19.05 3.88 -1.80
C ASP A 143 19.28 3.32 -0.40
N MET A 144 19.33 4.16 0.65
CA MET A 144 19.44 3.69 2.03
C MET A 144 18.23 2.86 2.45
N THR A 145 17.01 3.32 2.16
CA THR A 145 15.78 2.58 2.42
C THR A 145 15.85 1.21 1.74
N ARG A 146 16.33 1.17 0.48
CA ARG A 146 16.47 -0.08 -0.29
C ARG A 146 17.44 -1.04 0.37
N TRP A 147 18.59 -0.56 0.80
CA TRP A 147 19.57 -1.40 1.49
C TRP A 147 19.06 -1.84 2.86
N ALA A 148 18.26 -1.03 3.56
CA ALA A 148 17.68 -1.39 4.85
C ALA A 148 16.75 -2.60 4.71
N GLY A 149 15.83 -2.56 3.76
CA GLY A 149 14.94 -3.70 3.47
C GLY A 149 15.72 -4.98 3.11
N GLU A 150 16.78 -4.89 2.30
CA GLU A 150 17.61 -6.05 1.97
C GLU A 150 18.41 -6.58 3.17
N LEU A 151 18.93 -5.70 4.03
CA LEU A 151 19.63 -6.09 5.24
C LEU A 151 18.70 -6.80 6.23
N CYS A 152 17.45 -6.35 6.35
CA CYS A 152 16.50 -6.88 7.33
C CYS A 152 15.76 -8.13 6.87
N LYS A 153 15.76 -8.42 5.56
CA LYS A 153 15.36 -9.73 5.02
C LYS A 153 16.26 -10.88 5.46
N ALA A 154 17.53 -10.61 5.78
CA ALA A 154 18.41 -11.61 6.36
C ALA A 154 17.86 -11.98 7.75
N LYS A 155 17.55 -13.26 8.02
CA LYS A 155 16.87 -13.78 9.23
C LYS A 155 17.68 -13.63 10.55
N ARG A 156 18.38 -12.53 10.73
CA ARG A 156 19.19 -12.21 11.89
C ARG A 156 18.76 -10.86 12.39
N HIS A 157 18.58 -10.75 13.71
CA HIS A 157 18.36 -9.45 14.33
C HIS A 157 19.52 -8.48 14.02
N ILE A 158 19.18 -7.28 13.57
CA ILE A 158 20.11 -6.16 13.39
C ILE A 158 19.64 -5.04 14.30
N SER A 159 20.50 -4.56 15.20
CA SER A 159 20.18 -3.39 16.03
C SER A 159 20.04 -2.16 15.15
N GLU A 160 19.16 -1.23 15.53
CA GLU A 160 18.99 0.05 14.83
C GLU A 160 20.35 0.77 14.64
N SER A 161 21.20 0.76 15.67
CA SER A 161 22.52 1.39 15.62
C SER A 161 23.47 0.74 14.59
N ASP A 162 23.41 -0.59 14.44
CA ASP A 162 24.22 -1.31 13.47
C ASP A 162 23.68 -1.15 12.04
N LEU A 163 22.35 -1.08 11.91
CA LEU A 163 21.70 -0.77 10.65
C LEU A 163 22.11 0.62 10.17
N ALA A 164 21.98 1.65 11.01
CA ALA A 164 22.38 3.02 10.69
C ALA A 164 23.86 3.12 10.25
N LYS A 165 24.76 2.42 10.94
CA LYS A 165 26.20 2.37 10.58
C LYS A 165 26.43 1.73 9.21
N ARG A 166 25.76 0.62 8.91
CA ARG A 166 25.88 -0.08 7.62
C ARG A 166 25.33 0.76 6.47
N LEU A 167 24.20 1.42 6.69
CA LEU A 167 23.59 2.34 5.73
C LEU A 167 24.49 3.56 5.47
N GLU A 168 25.02 4.20 6.51
CA GLU A 168 25.96 5.32 6.37
C GLU A 168 27.20 4.91 5.57
N ALA A 169 27.82 3.77 5.93
CA ALA A 169 29.05 3.31 5.28
C ALA A 169 28.86 3.06 3.78
N ASN A 170 27.72 2.48 3.38
CA ASN A 170 27.40 2.28 1.97
C ASN A 170 27.08 3.61 1.27
N ALA A 171 26.33 4.49 1.92
CA ALA A 171 25.91 5.75 1.34
C ALA A 171 27.09 6.69 1.10
N VAL A 172 28.04 6.78 2.04
CA VAL A 172 29.26 7.59 1.90
C VAL A 172 30.08 7.15 0.68
N ARG A 173 30.09 5.85 0.36
CA ARG A 173 30.81 5.33 -0.81
C ARG A 173 30.13 5.70 -2.13
N ARG A 174 28.79 5.64 -2.18
CA ARG A 174 27.99 5.80 -3.41
C ARG A 174 27.56 7.25 -3.69
N HIS A 175 27.20 8.02 -2.65
CA HIS A 175 26.65 9.37 -2.78
C HIS A 175 27.66 10.43 -2.34
N ARG A 176 28.83 10.47 -3.00
CA ARG A 176 29.94 11.39 -2.66
C ARG A 176 29.57 12.88 -2.74
N LYS A 177 28.49 13.21 -3.47
CA LYS A 177 27.98 14.58 -3.63
C LYS A 177 27.11 15.04 -2.44
N VAL A 178 26.73 14.14 -1.53
CA VAL A 178 25.94 14.47 -0.34
C VAL A 178 26.87 14.60 0.87
N ARG A 179 26.67 15.63 1.68
CA ARG A 179 27.49 15.86 2.88
C ARG A 179 27.36 14.68 3.84
N ARG A 180 28.48 14.19 4.38
CA ARG A 180 28.50 13.06 5.32
C ARG A 180 27.56 13.24 6.51
N ARG A 181 27.49 14.43 7.11
CA ARG A 181 26.57 14.74 8.21
C ARG A 181 25.10 14.53 7.82
N THR A 182 24.74 14.87 6.58
CA THR A 182 23.40 14.64 6.03
C THR A 182 23.16 13.14 5.86
N LEU A 183 24.11 12.41 5.29
CA LEU A 183 24.01 10.95 5.15
C LEU A 183 23.89 10.23 6.51
N GLN A 184 24.59 10.70 7.53
CA GLN A 184 24.51 10.16 8.89
C GLN A 184 23.15 10.44 9.54
N ALA A 185 22.55 11.61 9.30
CA ALA A 185 21.20 11.90 9.79
C ALA A 185 20.17 11.00 9.09
N MET A 186 20.25 10.87 7.77
CA MET A 186 19.36 10.03 6.95
C MET A 186 19.49 8.56 7.30
N SER A 187 20.69 8.05 7.57
CA SER A 187 20.88 6.66 7.94
C SER A 187 20.28 6.30 9.30
N LYS A 188 20.26 7.25 10.24
CA LYS A 188 19.57 7.09 11.53
C LYS A 188 18.06 7.08 11.35
N ASP A 189 17.55 8.02 10.56
CA ASP A 189 16.12 8.15 10.24
C ASP A 189 15.59 6.85 9.60
N VAL A 190 16.22 6.40 8.52
CA VAL A 190 15.87 5.14 7.84
C VAL A 190 16.02 3.93 8.78
N ALA A 191 17.05 3.89 9.63
CA ALA A 191 17.22 2.78 10.55
C ALA A 191 16.11 2.70 11.60
N ALA A 192 15.66 3.85 12.11
CA ALA A 192 14.56 3.93 13.07
C ALA A 192 13.25 3.40 12.44
N ASP A 193 12.94 3.80 11.19
CA ASP A 193 11.76 3.32 10.46
C ASP A 193 11.75 1.80 10.27
N TYR A 194 12.93 1.19 10.12
CA TYR A 194 13.09 -0.25 9.91
C TYR A 194 13.35 -1.05 11.20
N ALA A 195 13.48 -0.39 12.36
CA ALA A 195 13.91 -1.05 13.60
C ALA A 195 13.04 -2.28 13.96
N LEU A 196 11.71 -2.19 13.75
CA LEU A 196 10.78 -3.30 13.99
C LEU A 196 10.92 -4.43 12.98
N GLU A 197 11.13 -4.12 11.69
CA GLU A 197 11.30 -5.14 10.64
C GLU A 197 12.60 -5.93 10.83
N CYS A 198 13.65 -5.28 11.34
CA CYS A 198 14.93 -5.91 11.63
C CYS A 198 14.97 -6.60 13.01
N ALA A 199 14.03 -6.29 13.89
CA ALA A 199 13.77 -7.01 15.12
C ALA A 199 12.91 -8.25 14.80
N HIS A 200 13.52 -9.27 14.20
CA HIS A 200 12.90 -10.59 14.06
C HIS A 200 12.51 -11.11 15.45
N LEU A 201 11.28 -10.86 15.86
CA LEU A 201 10.72 -11.39 17.10
C LEU A 201 10.65 -12.90 16.93
N THR A 202 11.57 -13.60 17.60
CA THR A 202 11.42 -15.04 17.81
C THR A 202 10.26 -15.18 18.78
N VAL A 203 9.04 -15.36 18.26
CA VAL A 203 7.90 -15.73 19.09
C VAL A 203 8.28 -17.09 19.67
N PRO A 204 8.51 -17.22 20.99
CA PRO A 204 8.73 -18.54 21.56
C PRO A 204 7.49 -19.37 21.25
N ALA A 205 7.68 -20.48 20.54
CA ALA A 205 6.61 -21.43 20.33
C ALA A 205 6.06 -21.82 21.70
N THR A 206 4.74 -21.73 21.85
CA THR A 206 3.94 -22.14 23.01
C THR A 206 3.77 -21.08 24.11
N ILE A 207 2.71 -20.27 23.99
CA ILE A 207 1.96 -19.83 25.18
C ILE A 207 0.79 -20.81 25.29
N THR A 208 0.91 -21.79 26.19
CA THR A 208 -0.21 -22.64 26.58
C THR A 208 -1.08 -21.83 27.53
N PHE A 209 -2.36 -21.63 27.16
CA PHE A 209 -3.39 -21.13 28.07
C PHE A 209 -3.85 -22.24 29.00
#